data_AF-A0A7K8RBF0-F1
#
_entry.id   AF-A0A7K8RBF0-F1
#
_cell.length_a   1.000
_cell.length_b   1.000
_cell.length_c   1.000
_cell.angle_alpha   90.00
_cell.angle_beta   90.00
_cell.angle_gamma   90.00
#
_symmetry.space_group_name_H-M   'P 1'
#
loop_
_entity.id
_entity.type
_entity.pdbx_description
1 polymer ?
#
loop_
_entity_poly.entity_id
_entity_poly.type
_entity_poly.pdbx_seq_one_letter_code
_entity_poly.pdbx_strand_id
1 'polypeptide(L)'
;GTDTPVPDRVSQLVTDFGLRLFRVALGHRGDTNVIFAPHGATRVLVALQVATAGRGRQQLEKALGFSIDGEGPGVLSPFGGG
;
A
#
# COMPACT_ATOMS: atom_id res chain seq x y z
N GLY A 1 2.65 -25.90 0.73
CA GLY A 1 1.98 -25.85 2.04
C GLY A 1 2.24 -24.50 2.64
N THR A 2 1.18 -23.71 2.79
CA THR A 2 1.08 -22.42 3.52
C THR A 2 2.10 -21.30 3.19
N ASP A 3 2.03 -20.75 1.97
CA ASP A 3 2.58 -19.41 1.64
C ASP A 3 1.54 -18.32 1.97
N THR A 4 1.08 -18.27 3.23
CA THR A 4 0.34 -17.10 3.72
C THR A 4 1.31 -15.91 3.78
N PRO A 5 1.00 -14.76 3.17
CA PRO A 5 1.81 -13.56 3.31
C PRO A 5 1.90 -13.24 4.80
N VAL A 6 3.10 -13.24 5.35
CA VAL A 6 3.31 -12.90 6.76
C VAL A 6 2.79 -11.46 6.95
N PRO A 7 1.78 -11.21 7.79
CA PRO A 7 1.20 -9.88 8.00
C PRO A 7 2.24 -8.79 8.28
N ASP A 8 3.36 -9.18 8.88
CA ASP A 8 4.52 -8.32 9.15
C ASP A 8 5.17 -7.78 7.88
N ARG A 9 5.30 -8.62 6.83
CA ARG A 9 5.93 -8.21 5.57
C ARG A 9 5.09 -7.18 4.83
N VAL A 10 3.78 -7.35 4.83
CA VAL A 10 2.89 -6.36 4.17
C VAL A 10 2.78 -5.09 5.00
N SER A 11 2.78 -5.20 6.33
CA SER A 11 2.86 -4.02 7.20
C SER A 11 4.14 -3.21 6.96
N GLN A 12 5.28 -3.88 6.76
CA GLN A 12 6.54 -3.23 6.37
C GLN A 12 6.41 -2.53 5.01
N LEU A 13 5.93 -3.23 3.97
CA LEU A 13 5.76 -2.64 2.63
C LEU A 13 4.82 -1.42 2.64
N VAL A 14 3.73 -1.50 3.39
CA VAL A 14 2.76 -0.40 3.57
C VAL A 14 3.40 0.81 4.25
N THR A 15 4.23 0.57 5.27
CA THR A 15 4.96 1.61 6.01
C THR A 15 6.02 2.26 5.13
N ASP A 16 6.82 1.47 4.42
CA ASP A 16 7.87 1.93 3.51
C ASP A 16 7.30 2.75 2.35
N PHE A 17 6.16 2.32 1.80
CA PHE A 17 5.46 3.10 0.79
C PHE A 17 4.96 4.44 1.36
N GLY A 18 4.30 4.42 2.54
CA GLY A 18 3.80 5.63 3.18
C GLY A 18 4.91 6.64 3.48
N LEU A 19 6.07 6.20 3.96
CA LEU A 19 7.24 7.07 4.19
C LEU A 19 7.80 7.67 2.88
N ARG A 20 7.78 6.91 1.78
CA ARG A 20 8.15 7.44 0.45
C ARG A 20 7.16 8.51 -0.01
N LEU A 21 5.86 8.28 0.17
CA LEU A 21 4.83 9.26 -0.16
C LEU A 21 4.97 10.54 0.69
N PHE A 22 5.27 10.40 1.97
CA PHE A 22 5.55 11.53 2.86
C PHE A 22 6.71 12.39 2.33
N ARG A 23 7.84 11.77 1.98
CA ARG A 23 9.01 12.48 1.44
C ARG A 23 8.69 13.24 0.16
N VAL A 24 7.91 12.65 -0.75
CA VAL A 24 7.45 13.33 -1.97
C VAL A 24 6.52 14.49 -1.63
N ALA A 25 5.61 14.31 -0.66
CA ALA A 25 4.68 15.35 -0.22
C ALA A 25 5.37 16.52 0.50
N LEU A 26 6.50 16.27 1.17
CA LEU A 26 7.33 17.34 1.73
C LEU A 26 7.97 18.19 0.63
N GLY A 27 8.35 17.61 -0.51
CA GLY A 27 8.95 18.35 -1.62
C GLY A 27 10.15 19.22 -1.19
N HIS A 28 10.25 20.43 -1.72
CA HIS A 28 11.20 21.46 -1.25
C HIS A 28 10.59 22.39 -0.18
N ARG A 29 9.51 21.97 0.49
CA ARG A 29 8.94 22.78 1.57
C ARG A 29 10.02 22.88 2.65
N GLY A 30 10.45 24.11 2.93
CA GLY A 30 11.43 24.41 3.97
C GLY A 30 10.88 24.11 5.36
N ASP A 31 11.15 24.97 6.33
CA ASP A 31 10.75 24.76 7.73
C ASP A 31 9.22 24.95 7.93
N THR A 32 8.43 23.97 7.52
CA THR A 32 6.98 23.94 7.67
C THR A 32 6.57 22.65 8.37
N ASN A 33 5.74 22.78 9.40
CA ASN A 33 5.20 21.62 10.11
C ASN A 33 4.22 20.86 9.20
N VAL A 34 4.44 19.56 9.03
CA VAL A 34 3.58 18.68 8.23
C VAL A 34 3.17 17.48 9.07
N ILE A 35 1.86 17.20 9.08
CA ILE A 35 1.30 15.99 9.66
C ILE A 35 0.90 15.07 8.50
N PHE A 36 1.26 13.79 8.61
CA PHE A 36 0.98 12.79 7.59
C PHE A 36 0.64 11.45 8.24
N ALA A 37 -0.31 10.72 7.65
CA ALA A 37 -0.74 9.41 8.11
C ALA A 37 -0.37 8.33 7.08
N PRO A 38 0.82 7.70 7.20
CA PRO A 38 1.32 6.70 6.26
C PRO A 38 0.32 5.59 5.98
N HIS A 39 -0.21 4.95 7.03
CA HIS A 39 -1.14 3.84 6.89
C HIS A 39 -2.46 4.24 6.22
N GLY A 40 -3.00 5.42 6.53
CA GLY A 40 -4.25 5.90 5.95
C GLY A 40 -4.11 6.16 4.45
N ALA A 41 -3.05 6.85 4.04
CA ALA A 41 -2.78 7.13 2.63
C ALA A 41 -2.56 5.84 1.83
N THR A 42 -1.76 4.91 2.38
CA THR A 42 -1.49 3.63 1.70
C THR A 42 -2.76 2.77 1.58
N ARG A 43 -3.64 2.73 2.59
CA ARG A 43 -4.90 1.97 2.54
C ARG A 43 -5.81 2.38 1.38
N VAL A 44 -5.88 3.68 1.08
CA VAL A 44 -6.65 4.19 -0.06
C VAL A 44 -6.07 3.68 -1.39
N LEU A 45 -4.75 3.67 -1.52
CA LEU A 45 -4.07 3.18 -2.74
C LEU A 45 -4.16 1.67 -2.91
N VAL A 46 -4.14 0.93 -1.79
CA VAL A 46 -4.43 -0.50 -1.77
C VAL A 46 -5.86 -0.73 -2.26
N ALA A 47 -6.87 -0.04 -1.71
CA ALA A 47 -8.25 -0.15 -2.21
C ALA A 47 -8.37 0.23 -3.72
N LEU A 48 -7.59 1.20 -4.18
CA LEU A 48 -7.55 1.60 -5.58
C LEU A 48 -7.01 0.49 -6.51
N GLN A 49 -6.12 -0.39 -6.04
CA GLN A 49 -5.69 -1.56 -6.82
C GLN A 49 -6.88 -2.49 -7.16
N VAL A 50 -7.86 -2.64 -6.26
CA VAL A 50 -9.09 -3.42 -6.52
C VAL A 50 -9.95 -2.77 -7.59
N ALA A 51 -10.08 -1.45 -7.52
CA ALA A 51 -10.98 -0.68 -8.39
C ALA A 51 -10.37 -0.38 -9.77
N THR A 52 -9.09 -0.71 -10.00
CA THR A 52 -8.39 -0.42 -11.25
C THR A 52 -7.96 -1.69 -11.98
N ALA A 53 -7.91 -1.62 -13.31
CA ALA A 53 -7.49 -2.71 -14.18
C ALA A 53 -6.39 -2.26 -15.14
N GLY A 54 -5.74 -3.24 -15.79
CA GLY A 54 -4.73 -3.00 -16.80
C GLY A 54 -3.54 -2.18 -16.29
N ARG A 55 -3.15 -1.15 -17.06
CA ARG A 55 -1.93 -0.37 -16.79
C ARG A 55 -1.97 0.36 -15.43
N GLY A 56 -3.13 0.84 -15.00
CA GLY A 56 -3.27 1.55 -13.71
C GLY A 56 -3.00 0.63 -12.52
N ARG A 57 -3.53 -0.59 -12.57
CA ARG A 57 -3.28 -1.62 -11.56
C ARG A 57 -1.79 -1.99 -11.46
N GLN A 58 -1.15 -2.25 -12.60
CA GLN A 58 0.28 -2.59 -12.65
C GLN A 58 1.19 -1.51 -12.07
N GLN A 59 0.84 -0.22 -12.27
CA GLN A 59 1.59 0.88 -11.67
C GLN A 59 1.48 0.89 -10.14
N LEU A 60 0.28 0.63 -9.62
CA LEU A 60 0.04 0.56 -8.18
C LEU A 60 0.72 -0.66 -7.53
N GLU A 61 0.66 -1.83 -8.16
CA GLU A 61 1.35 -3.04 -7.69
C GLU A 61 2.87 -2.82 -7.62
N LYS A 62 3.44 -2.24 -8.68
CA LYS A 62 4.87 -1.92 -8.73
C LYS A 62 5.28 -0.89 -7.66
N ALA A 63 4.43 0.09 -7.40
CA ALA A 63 4.70 1.12 -6.41
C ALA A 63 4.61 0.59 -4.98
N LEU A 64 3.58 -0.24 -4.69
CA LEU A 64 3.33 -0.81 -3.37
C LEU A 64 4.20 -2.03 -3.06
N GLY A 65 4.71 -2.71 -4.09
CA GLY A 65 5.57 -3.89 -3.94
C GLY A 65 4.79 -5.18 -3.62
N PHE A 66 3.47 -5.15 -3.74
CA PHE A 66 2.58 -6.30 -3.61
C PHE A 66 1.29 -6.08 -4.43
N SER A 67 0.60 -7.17 -4.73
CA SER A 67 -0.70 -7.18 -5.39
C SER A 67 -1.79 -7.67 -4.44
N ILE A 68 -2.99 -7.12 -4.57
CA ILE A 68 -4.20 -7.64 -3.96
C ILE A 68 -5.13 -8.19 -5.05
N ASP A 69 -4.99 -9.47 -5.38
CA ASP A 69 -5.97 -10.17 -6.21
C ASP A 69 -7.19 -10.52 -5.36
N GLY A 70 -8.39 -10.32 -5.90
CA GLY A 70 -9.56 -11.05 -5.41
C GLY A 70 -9.35 -12.52 -5.74
N GLU A 71 -9.06 -13.33 -4.73
CA GLU A 71 -8.90 -14.79 -4.79
C GLU A 71 -7.59 -15.32 -5.42
N GLY A 72 -6.61 -15.64 -4.56
CA GLY A 72 -5.38 -16.34 -4.89
C GLY A 72 -4.55 -16.68 -3.63
N PRO A 73 -3.81 -17.79 -3.59
CA PRO A 73 -3.07 -18.20 -2.38
C PRO A 73 -1.83 -17.30 -2.23
N GLY A 74 -1.90 -16.35 -1.30
CA GLY A 74 -0.97 -15.20 -1.21
C GLY A 74 -1.67 -13.85 -1.03
N VAL A 75 -2.99 -13.84 -0.90
CA VAL A 75 -3.83 -12.64 -0.86
C VAL A 75 -4.14 -12.19 0.57
N LEU A 76 -4.02 -10.88 0.82
CA LEU A 76 -4.56 -10.23 2.02
C LEU A 76 -5.93 -9.63 1.72
N SER A 77 -6.95 -10.08 2.43
CA SER A 77 -8.21 -9.36 2.55
C SER A 77 -7.96 -8.04 3.30
N PRO A 78 -8.20 -6.87 2.69
CA PRO A 78 -7.93 -5.57 3.34
C PRO A 78 -8.87 -5.28 4.52
N PHE A 79 -9.94 -6.07 4.66
CA PHE A 79 -10.93 -6.00 5.72
C PHE A 79 -11.12 -7.42 6.27
N GLY A 80 -10.30 -7.81 7.24
CA GLY A 80 -10.50 -9.05 7.99
C GLY A 80 -11.93 -9.07 8.54
N GLY A 81 -12.72 -10.05 8.13
CA GLY A 81 -14.03 -10.29 8.71
C GLY A 81 -13.89 -11.14 9.96
N GLY A 82 -14.55 -10.70 11.05
CA GLY A 82 -14.94 -11.50 12.21
C GLY A 82 -13.83 -12.06 13.06
#